data_AF-A0A838YWU8-F1
#
_entry.id   AF-A0A838YWU8-F1
#
_cell.length_a   1.000
_cell.length_b   1.000
_cell.length_c   1.000
_cell.angle_alpha   90.00
_cell.angle_beta   90.00
_cell.angle_gamma   90.00
#
_symmetry.space_group_name_H-M   'P 1'
#
loop_
_entity.id
_entity.type
_entity.pdbx_description
1 polymer ?
#
loop_
_entity_poly.entity_id
_entity_poly.type
_entity_poly.pdbx_seq_one_letter_code
_entity_poly.pdbx_strand_id
1 'polypeptide(L)'
;MKKEAKKITFQAQVLDALKKSELSPHEIVENDCKICLMIKICGDLIHDKLKLLVGLLDKSKLKYNSSFSPKAGIINISVFKE
;
A
#
# COMPACT_ATOMS: atom_id res chain seq x y z
N MET A 1 2.64 27.63 21.04
CA MET A 1 3.16 26.69 20.02
C MET A 1 1.99 26.13 19.23
N LYS A 2 1.76 26.63 18.00
CA LYS A 2 0.73 26.08 17.09
C LYS A 2 1.29 24.79 16.49
N LYS A 3 0.63 23.66 16.71
CA LYS A 3 0.97 22.38 16.07
C LYS A 3 0.66 22.52 14.57
N GLU A 4 1.66 22.80 13.76
CA GLU A 4 1.57 22.58 12.32
C GLU A 4 1.33 21.09 12.10
N ALA A 5 0.11 20.74 11.71
CA ALA A 5 -0.18 19.44 11.15
C ALA A 5 0.65 19.32 9.87
N LYS A 6 1.83 18.69 9.97
CA LYS A 6 2.66 18.36 8.80
C LYS A 6 1.75 17.61 7.83
N LYS A 7 1.44 18.25 6.70
CA LYS A 7 0.67 17.66 5.61
C LYS A 7 1.47 16.46 5.11
N ILE A 8 1.10 15.26 5.57
CA ILE A 8 1.75 14.02 5.15
C ILE A 8 1.49 13.89 3.65
N THR A 9 2.55 13.75 2.85
CA THR A 9 2.43 13.57 1.40
C THR A 9 1.76 12.22 1.10
N PHE A 10 1.02 12.13 0.00
CA PHE A 10 0.37 10.89 -0.45
C PHE A 10 1.33 9.69 -0.43
N GLN A 11 2.53 9.89 -0.97
CA GLN A 11 3.60 8.89 -0.97
C GLN A 11 3.98 8.46 0.46
N ALA A 12 4.14 9.41 1.39
CA ALA A 12 4.48 9.10 2.78
C ALA A 12 3.35 8.33 3.49
N GLN A 13 2.08 8.57 3.16
CA GLN A 13 0.97 7.78 3.70
C GLN A 13 1.02 6.32 3.24
N VAL A 14 1.29 6.08 1.95
CA VAL A 14 1.42 4.74 1.39
C VAL A 14 2.64 4.01 1.98
N LEU A 15 3.78 4.69 2.08
CA LEU A 15 5.00 4.12 2.67
C LEU A 15 4.85 3.83 4.17
N ASP A 16 4.16 4.69 4.92
CA ASP A 16 3.86 4.44 6.34
C ASP A 16 2.93 3.24 6.51
N ALA A 17 1.92 3.10 5.65
CA ALA A 17 1.03 1.95 5.65
C ALA A 17 1.79 0.64 5.36
N LEU A 18 2.69 0.65 4.36
CA LEU A 18 3.57 -0.48 4.05
C LEU A 18 4.43 -0.88 5.26
N LYS A 19 5.10 0.10 5.87
CA LYS A 19 5.96 -0.13 7.03
C LYS A 19 5.19 -0.75 8.19
N LYS A 20 3.99 -0.24 8.50
CA LYS A 20 3.13 -0.75 9.58
C LYS A 20 2.55 -2.14 9.28
N SER A 21 2.34 -2.46 8.01
CA SER A 21 1.88 -3.78 7.56
C SER A 21 2.99 -4.83 7.47
N GLU A 22 4.25 -4.43 7.66
CA GLU A 22 5.42 -5.29 7.49
C GLU A 22 5.47 -6.00 6.13
N LEU A 23 4.91 -5.34 5.10
CA LEU A 23 4.98 -5.77 3.72
C LEU A 23 6.17 -5.12 3.04
N SER A 24 6.91 -5.94 2.31
CA SER A 24 7.97 -5.49 1.42
C SER A 24 7.54 -5.80 -0.01
N PRO A 25 7.02 -4.82 -0.75
CA PRO A 25 6.74 -4.99 -2.17
C PRO A 25 8.01 -5.41 -2.92
N HIS A 26 7.85 -6.31 -3.88
CA HIS A 26 8.89 -6.64 -4.84
C HIS A 26 9.24 -5.42 -5.70
N GLU A 27 8.23 -4.64 -6.08
CA GLU A 27 8.38 -3.43 -6.88
C GLU A 27 7.37 -2.36 -6.44
N ILE A 28 7.79 -1.10 -6.51
CA ILE A 28 6.93 0.07 -6.28
C ILE A 28 7.07 0.97 -7.50
N VAL A 29 5.97 1.19 -8.21
CA VAL A 29 5.91 2.08 -9.37
C VAL A 29 5.06 3.29 -9.01
N GLU A 30 5.66 4.48 -9.06
CA GLU A 30 4.98 5.74 -8.77
C GLU A 30 4.69 6.51 -10.06
N ASN A 31 3.50 7.09 -10.12
CA ASN A 31 3.06 8.02 -11.16
C ASN A 31 2.25 9.15 -10.49
N ASP A 32 2.01 10.25 -11.21
CA ASP A 32 1.37 11.47 -10.72
C ASP A 32 0.00 11.22 -10.05
N CYS A 33 -0.72 10.19 -10.50
CA CYS A 33 -2.06 9.85 -10.04
C CYS A 33 -2.15 8.61 -9.14
N LYS A 34 -1.09 7.79 -9.03
CA LYS A 34 -1.14 6.52 -8.29
C LYS A 34 0.22 5.95 -7.91
N ILE A 35 0.24 5.13 -6.86
CA ILE A 35 1.35 4.25 -6.50
C ILE A 35 0.89 2.80 -6.67
N CYS A 36 1.60 2.05 -7.50
CA CYS A 36 1.39 0.62 -7.71
C CYS A 36 2.40 -0.18 -6.88
N LEU A 37 1.91 -1.13 -6.10
CA LEU A 37 2.68 -2.03 -5.25
C LEU A 37 2.58 -3.43 -5.82
N MET A 38 3.70 -4.03 -6.21
CA MET A 38 3.75 -5.43 -6.63
C MET A 38 4.27 -6.28 -5.48
N ILE A 39 3.44 -7.19 -4.97
CA ILE A 39 3.74 -7.98 -3.78
C ILE A 39 3.74 -9.45 -4.15
N LYS A 40 4.87 -10.13 -3.91
CA LYS A 40 4.96 -11.57 -4.10
C LYS A 40 4.30 -12.30 -2.93
N ILE A 41 3.43 -13.26 -3.24
CA ILE A 41 2.70 -14.07 -2.27
C ILE A 41 3.53 -15.30 -1.95
N CYS A 42 4.06 -15.34 -0.72
CA CYS A 42 4.83 -16.46 -0.19
C CYS A 42 4.33 -16.84 1.20
N GLY A 43 3.65 -17.98 1.32
CA GLY A 43 3.15 -18.53 2.59
C GLY A 43 1.93 -17.81 3.17
N ASP A 44 1.37 -18.35 4.26
CA ASP A 44 0.07 -17.93 4.80
C ASP A 44 0.12 -16.55 5.50
N LEU A 45 1.27 -16.19 6.07
CA LEU A 45 1.46 -14.93 6.80
C LEU A 45 1.29 -13.68 5.94
N ILE A 46 1.38 -13.81 4.60
CA ILE A 46 1.17 -12.68 3.69
C ILE A 46 -0.27 -12.19 3.70
N HIS A 47 -1.25 -13.06 3.97
CA HIS A 47 -2.65 -12.70 3.96
C HIS A 47 -2.99 -11.71 5.08
N ASP A 48 -2.52 -11.98 6.31
CA ASP A 48 -2.74 -11.09 7.46
C ASP A 48 -2.09 -9.72 7.26
N LYS A 49 -0.89 -9.71 6.67
CA LYS A 49 -0.17 -8.48 6.34
C LYS A 49 -0.89 -7.66 5.27
N LEU A 50 -1.41 -8.30 4.23
CA LEU A 50 -2.24 -7.64 3.21
C LEU A 50 -3.52 -7.06 3.80
N LYS A 51 -4.19 -7.80 4.69
CA LYS A 51 -5.37 -7.32 5.40
C LYS A 51 -5.07 -6.10 6.27
N LEU A 52 -3.92 -6.10 6.94
CA LEU A 52 -3.46 -4.95 7.73
C LEU A 52 -3.17 -3.73 6.84
N LEU A 53 -2.50 -3.92 5.70
CA LEU A 53 -2.26 -2.84 4.73
C LEU A 53 -3.57 -2.21 4.26
N VAL A 54 -4.51 -3.04 3.81
CA VAL A 54 -5.84 -2.59 3.37
C VAL A 54 -6.53 -1.75 4.46
N GLY A 55 -6.55 -2.23 5.71
CA GLY A 55 -7.14 -1.48 6.82
C GLY A 55 -6.45 -0.15 7.12
N LEU A 56 -5.14 -0.03 6.85
CA LEU A 56 -4.40 1.23 7.00
C LEU A 56 -4.70 2.21 5.86
N LEU A 57 -4.86 1.72 4.64
CA LEU A 57 -5.28 2.52 3.48
C LEU A 57 -6.70 3.06 3.68
N ASP A 58 -7.63 2.21 4.13
CA ASP A 58 -9.02 2.59 4.44
C ASP A 58 -9.08 3.66 5.54
N LYS A 59 -8.32 3.49 6.64
CA LYS A 59 -8.21 4.51 7.71
C LYS A 59 -7.68 5.85 7.21
N SER A 60 -6.81 5.81 6.20
CA SER A 60 -6.24 6.99 5.56
C SER A 60 -7.13 7.55 4.45
N LYS A 61 -8.30 6.95 4.22
CA LYS A 61 -9.26 7.28 3.16
C LYS A 61 -8.65 7.21 1.75
N LEU A 62 -7.63 6.38 1.55
CA LEU A 62 -6.98 6.22 0.26
C LEU A 62 -7.77 5.23 -0.59
N LYS A 63 -8.08 5.62 -1.83
CA LYS A 63 -8.70 4.72 -2.80
C LYS A 63 -7.68 3.74 -3.34
N TYR A 64 -8.03 2.46 -3.47
CA TYR A 64 -7.16 1.47 -4.06
C TYR A 64 -7.93 0.43 -4.88
N ASN A 65 -7.23 -0.26 -5.78
CA ASN A 65 -7.66 -1.49 -6.42
C ASN A 65 -6.60 -2.57 -6.24
N SER A 66 -6.98 -3.83 -6.43
CA SER A 66 -6.03 -4.94 -6.42
C SER A 66 -6.30 -5.93 -7.54
N SER A 67 -5.25 -6.60 -8.00
CA SER A 67 -5.33 -7.71 -8.93
C SER A 67 -4.35 -8.80 -8.53
N PHE A 68 -4.75 -10.07 -8.70
CA PHE A 68 -3.90 -11.21 -8.39
C PHE A 68 -3.54 -11.95 -9.68
N SER A 69 -2.26 -12.27 -9.84
CA SER A 69 -1.73 -13.14 -10.89
C SER A 69 -1.35 -14.49 -10.27
N PRO A 70 -2.17 -15.54 -10.44
CA PRO A 70 -1.86 -16.88 -9.92
C PRO A 70 -0.58 -17.45 -10.52
N LYS A 71 -0.35 -17.19 -11.83
CA LYS A 71 0.82 -17.69 -12.57
C LYS A 71 2.13 -17.11 -12.04
N ALA A 72 2.12 -15.84 -11.61
CA ALA A 72 3.30 -15.18 -11.07
C ALA A 72 3.39 -15.25 -9.54
N GLY A 73 2.29 -15.61 -8.86
CA GLY A 73 2.18 -15.49 -7.41
C GLY A 73 2.32 -14.04 -6.95
N ILE A 74 1.77 -13.08 -7.70
CA ILE A 74 1.90 -11.64 -7.43
C ILE A 74 0.52 -11.01 -7.24
N ILE A 75 0.36 -10.24 -6.16
CA ILE A 75 -0.73 -9.29 -5.99
C ILE A 75 -0.22 -7.89 -6.35
N ASN A 76 -0.91 -7.22 -7.25
CA ASN A 76 -0.73 -5.80 -7.53
C ASN A 76 -1.76 -5.01 -6.73
N ILE A 77 -1.35 -3.93 -6.08
CA ILE A 77 -2.24 -2.99 -5.40
C ILE A 77 -1.96 -1.60 -5.97
N SER A 78 -2.93 -0.97 -6.64
CA SER A 78 -2.79 0.43 -7.05
C SER A 78 -3.52 1.32 -6.06
N VAL A 79 -2.81 2.24 -5.42
CA VAL A 79 -3.36 3.27 -4.54
C VAL A 79 -3.44 4.58 -5.33
N PHE A 80 -4.57 5.25 -5.30
CA PHE A 80 -4.84 6.45 -6.10
C PHE A 80 -4.74 7.72 -5.25
N LYS A 81 -4.12 8.75 -5.84
CA LYS A 81 -4.09 10.11 -5.31
C LYS A 81 -5.43 10.76 -5.68
N GLU A 82 -6.23 11.14 -4.68
CA GLU A 82 -7.50 11.83 -4.91
C GLU A 82 -7.33 13.20 -5.57
#